data_AF-A0A506QVA9-F1
#
_entry.id   AF-A0A506QVA9-F1
#
_cell.length_a   1.000
_cell.length_b   1.000
_cell.length_c   1.000
_cell.angle_alpha   90.00
_cell.angle_beta   90.00
_cell.angle_gamma   90.00
#
_symmetry.space_group_name_H-M   'P 1'
#
loop_
_entity.id
_entity.type
_entity.pdbx_description
1 polymer ?
#
loop_
_entity_poly.entity_id
_entity_poly.type
_entity_poly.pdbx_seq_one_letter_code
_entity_poly.pdbx_strand_id
1 'polypeptide(L)'
;MATGHFLRIGDKTTCGGSILSGSPNHSFGEIATARNGDSVSCGKDGKVYHIAGGIPTYSIHGVAAAGTLHSRSTCPCNAGFISSFPNASYWVEEKKAVKAAPVVTAAP
;
A
#
# COMPACT_ATOMS: atom_id res chain seq x y z
N MET A 1 12.28 -6.35 14.31
CA MET A 1 10.87 -5.91 14.20
C MET A 1 10.85 -4.66 13.34
N ALA A 2 10.20 -4.69 12.18
CA ALA A 2 10.01 -3.50 11.36
C ALA A 2 8.58 -3.01 11.54
N THR A 3 8.43 -1.77 11.98
CA THR A 3 7.11 -1.12 12.11
C THR A 3 6.82 -0.40 10.81
N GLY A 4 5.76 -0.82 10.12
CA GLY A 4 5.20 -0.11 8.98
C GLY A 4 3.99 0.71 9.40
N HIS A 5 3.60 1.65 8.55
CA HIS A 5 2.37 2.42 8.71
C HIS A 5 1.46 2.19 7.51
N PHE A 6 0.16 2.11 7.77
CA PHE A 6 -0.84 2.10 6.72
C PHE A 6 -0.87 3.46 6.03
N LEU A 7 -1.17 3.39 4.74
CA LEU A 7 -1.28 4.55 3.87
C LEU A 7 -2.74 4.87 3.62
N ARG A 8 -3.04 6.15 3.46
CA ARG A 8 -4.39 6.68 3.26
C ARG A 8 -4.38 7.73 2.16
N ILE A 9 -5.56 8.07 1.65
CA ILE A 9 -5.71 9.17 0.68
C ILE A 9 -5.09 10.45 1.27
N GLY A 10 -4.31 11.15 0.45
CA GLY A 10 -3.62 12.38 0.84
C GLY A 10 -2.23 12.17 1.44
N ASP A 11 -1.82 10.93 1.76
CA ASP A 11 -0.46 10.68 2.23
C ASP A 11 0.58 11.05 1.17
N LYS A 12 1.68 11.64 1.63
CA LYS A 12 2.74 12.13 0.76
C LYS A 12 3.67 11.01 0.35
N THR A 13 4.35 11.22 -0.76
CA THR A 13 5.44 10.36 -1.21
C THR A 13 6.77 11.08 -1.06
N THR A 14 7.84 10.31 -0.94
CA THR A 14 9.22 10.82 -0.89
C THR A 14 9.64 11.59 -2.14
N CYS A 15 8.94 11.42 -3.27
CA CYS A 15 9.16 12.21 -4.48
C CYS A 15 8.35 13.52 -4.52
N GLY A 16 7.61 13.85 -3.47
CA GLY A 16 6.79 15.07 -3.37
C GLY A 16 5.38 14.94 -3.94
N GLY A 17 4.98 13.75 -4.39
CA GLY A 17 3.60 13.48 -4.82
C GLY A 17 2.70 13.03 -3.66
N SER A 18 1.47 12.59 -3.97
CA SER A 18 0.46 12.21 -2.98
C SER A 18 -0.50 11.13 -3.47
N ILE A 19 -1.06 10.35 -2.54
CA ILE A 19 -2.08 9.33 -2.84
C ILE A 19 -3.41 10.02 -3.17
N LEU A 20 -4.00 9.67 -4.30
CA LEU A 20 -5.23 10.26 -4.83
C LEU A 20 -6.46 9.38 -4.61
N SER A 21 -6.26 8.05 -4.58
CA SER A 21 -7.36 7.09 -4.46
C SER A 21 -7.11 6.09 -3.34
N GLY A 22 -8.19 5.46 -2.89
CA GLY A 22 -8.20 4.59 -1.73
C GLY A 22 -9.42 3.67 -1.74
N SER A 23 -9.51 2.80 -0.74
CA SER A 23 -10.62 1.88 -0.57
C SER A 23 -11.93 2.60 -0.24
N PRO A 24 -13.03 2.34 -0.96
CA PRO A 24 -14.34 2.94 -0.68
C PRO A 24 -15.02 2.34 0.57
N ASN A 25 -14.71 1.08 0.91
CA ASN A 25 -15.35 0.34 2.00
C ASN A 25 -14.44 0.19 3.23
N HIS A 26 -13.28 0.85 3.24
CA HIS A 26 -12.35 0.79 4.36
C HIS A 26 -11.63 2.13 4.54
N SER A 27 -11.89 2.78 5.67
CA SER A 27 -11.28 4.05 6.05
C SER A 27 -10.68 3.96 7.45
N PHE A 28 -9.53 4.60 7.64
CA PHE A 28 -8.88 4.76 8.93
C PHE A 28 -8.96 6.22 9.34
N GLY A 29 -9.69 6.51 10.42
CA GLY A 29 -9.89 7.89 10.89
C GLY A 29 -10.53 8.75 9.80
N GLU A 30 -11.67 8.29 9.27
CA GLU A 30 -12.50 8.95 8.23
C GLU A 30 -11.86 9.06 6.84
N ILE A 31 -10.58 8.72 6.68
CA ILE A 31 -9.88 8.75 5.39
C ILE A 31 -9.72 7.33 4.85
N ALA A 32 -10.12 7.13 3.59
CA ALA A 32 -9.97 5.87 2.89
C ALA A 32 -8.52 5.36 2.89
N THR A 33 -8.35 4.07 3.20
CA THR A 33 -7.04 3.41 3.22
C THR A 33 -6.59 3.10 1.81
N ALA A 34 -5.35 3.43 1.48
CA ALA A 34 -4.75 3.10 0.20
C ALA A 34 -4.42 1.61 0.12
N ARG A 35 -4.48 1.05 -1.07
CA ARG A 35 -4.32 -0.36 -1.40
C ARG A 35 -3.44 -0.52 -2.64
N ASN A 36 -2.96 -1.74 -2.87
CA ASN A 36 -2.26 -2.08 -4.10
C ASN A 36 -3.15 -1.75 -5.31
N GLY A 37 -2.61 -1.01 -6.27
CA GLY A 37 -3.32 -0.53 -7.46
C GLY A 37 -3.94 0.86 -7.34
N ASP A 38 -4.02 1.45 -6.14
CA ASP A 38 -4.60 2.79 -5.99
C ASP A 38 -3.74 3.87 -6.65
N SER A 39 -4.40 4.93 -7.11
CA SER A 39 -3.75 6.03 -7.83
C SER A 39 -2.93 6.93 -6.91
N VAL A 40 -1.71 7.26 -7.33
CA VAL A 40 -0.78 8.15 -6.66
C VAL A 40 -0.19 9.15 -7.67
N SER A 41 -0.13 10.42 -7.31
CA SER A 41 0.58 11.42 -8.12
C SER A 41 2.09 11.34 -7.87
N CYS A 42 2.89 11.55 -8.91
CA CYS A 42 4.33 11.73 -8.77
C CYS A 42 4.67 13.22 -8.72
N GLY A 43 5.43 13.65 -7.72
CA GLY A 43 5.87 15.04 -7.60
C GLY A 43 6.97 15.46 -8.58
N LYS A 44 7.67 14.50 -9.21
CA LYS A 44 8.71 14.78 -10.19
C LYS A 44 8.17 14.93 -11.61
N ASP A 45 7.35 13.98 -12.04
CA ASP A 45 6.79 13.97 -13.40
C ASP A 45 5.41 14.65 -13.51
N GLY A 46 4.73 14.88 -12.38
CA GLY A 46 3.35 15.40 -12.35
C GLY A 46 2.29 14.41 -12.85
N LYS A 47 2.67 13.19 -13.25
CA LYS A 47 1.77 12.16 -13.74
C LYS A 47 1.17 11.32 -12.61
N VAL A 48 0.05 10.69 -12.91
CA VAL A 48 -0.59 9.70 -12.03
C VAL A 48 0.00 8.32 -12.32
N TYR A 49 0.39 7.65 -11.25
CA TYR A 49 0.91 6.30 -11.19
C TYR A 49 0.06 5.49 -10.21
N HIS A 50 0.47 4.26 -9.93
CA HIS A 50 -0.24 3.36 -9.02
C HIS A 50 0.68 2.89 -7.90
N ILE A 51 0.07 2.50 -6.78
CA ILE A 51 0.78 1.82 -5.72
C ILE A 51 1.04 0.38 -6.15
N ALA A 52 2.31 -0.04 -6.16
CA ALA A 52 2.70 -1.41 -6.33
C ALA A 52 3.09 -2.02 -4.97
N GLY A 53 2.46 -3.14 -4.65
CA GLY A 53 2.71 -3.89 -3.43
C GLY A 53 1.75 -3.55 -2.30
N GLY A 54 1.76 -4.37 -1.27
CA GLY A 54 0.86 -4.26 -0.14
C GLY A 54 1.24 -5.21 0.98
N ILE A 55 0.58 -5.07 2.11
CA ILE A 55 0.85 -5.80 3.33
C ILE A 55 0.35 -7.24 3.15
N PRO A 56 1.22 -8.26 3.22
CA PRO A 56 0.84 -9.64 2.95
C PRO A 56 -0.11 -10.21 4.00
N THR A 57 -0.07 -9.69 5.23
CA THR A 57 -0.91 -10.11 6.36
C THR A 57 -2.24 -9.37 6.43
N TYR A 58 -2.45 -8.34 5.62
CA TYR A 58 -3.64 -7.49 5.70
C TYR A 58 -4.17 -7.10 4.32
N SER A 59 -5.28 -7.74 3.94
CA SER A 59 -5.99 -7.50 2.69
C SER A 59 -7.37 -6.90 2.95
N ILE A 60 -7.66 -5.80 2.27
CA ILE A 60 -8.93 -5.09 2.30
C ILE A 60 -9.74 -5.50 1.07
N HIS A 61 -10.81 -6.27 1.27
CA HIS A 61 -11.67 -6.78 0.19
C HIS A 61 -10.89 -7.57 -0.89
N GLY A 62 -9.96 -8.42 -0.48
CA GLY A 62 -9.14 -9.22 -1.41
C GLY A 62 -7.95 -8.47 -2.04
N VAL A 63 -7.80 -7.18 -1.77
CA VAL A 63 -6.65 -6.37 -2.23
C VAL A 63 -5.74 -6.06 -1.06
N ALA A 64 -4.44 -6.34 -1.17
CA ALA A 64 -3.48 -6.04 -0.12
C ALA A 64 -3.47 -4.54 0.21
N ALA A 65 -3.56 -4.18 1.49
CA ALA A 65 -3.50 -2.79 1.92
C ALA A 65 -2.12 -2.21 1.68
N ALA A 66 -2.04 -0.93 1.31
CA ALA A 66 -0.77 -0.29 1.06
C ALA A 66 -0.11 0.11 2.39
N GLY A 67 1.19 -0.14 2.48
CA GLY A 67 1.96 0.18 3.67
C GLY A 67 3.32 0.78 3.32
N THR A 68 3.85 1.62 4.21
CA THR A 68 5.15 2.28 4.01
C THR A 68 6.31 1.31 3.80
N LEU A 69 6.22 0.09 4.33
CA LEU A 69 7.27 -0.92 4.25
C LEU A 69 7.18 -1.80 2.99
N HIS A 70 5.96 -2.21 2.61
CA HIS A 70 5.72 -3.21 1.57
C HIS A 70 5.17 -2.64 0.25
N SER A 71 4.90 -1.34 0.20
CA SER A 71 4.38 -0.68 -0.98
C SER A 71 5.34 0.39 -1.48
N ARG A 72 5.45 0.49 -2.81
CA ARG A 72 6.15 1.59 -3.48
C ARG A 72 5.31 2.12 -4.62
N SER A 73 5.57 3.36 -5.02
CA SER A 73 4.93 3.91 -6.21
C SER A 73 5.55 3.31 -7.47
N THR A 74 4.74 3.04 -8.50
CA THR A 74 5.22 2.64 -9.84
C THR A 74 5.82 3.79 -10.64
N CYS A 75 6.02 4.95 -10.02
CA CYS A 75 6.74 6.05 -10.64
C CYS A 75 8.18 5.63 -10.97
N PRO A 76 8.83 6.25 -11.98
CA PRO A 76 10.25 6.03 -12.26
C PRO A 76 11.16 6.40 -11.07
N CYS A 77 10.66 7.22 -10.16
CA CYS A 77 11.31 7.54 -8.89
C CYS A 77 11.33 6.41 -7.86
N ASN A 78 10.54 5.34 -8.06
CA ASN A 78 10.33 4.25 -7.10
C ASN A 78 10.15 4.77 -5.66
N ALA A 79 9.32 5.82 -5.53
CA ALA A 79 9.21 6.60 -4.32
C ALA A 79 8.48 5.80 -3.24
N GLY A 80 9.03 5.84 -2.03
CA GLY A 80 8.35 5.37 -0.83
C GLY A 80 7.27 6.36 -0.40
N PHE A 81 6.40 5.88 0.47
CA PHE A 81 5.29 6.66 1.02
C PHE A 81 5.60 7.12 2.44
N ILE A 82 5.05 8.27 2.80
CA ILE A 82 5.18 8.92 4.10
C ILE A 82 3.77 8.93 4.71
N SER A 83 3.56 8.09 5.72
CA SER A 83 2.29 8.08 6.45
C SER A 83 2.19 9.33 7.32
N SER A 84 1.07 10.03 7.22
CA SER A 84 0.75 11.19 8.07
C SER A 84 0.00 10.77 9.34
N PHE A 85 -0.22 9.47 9.55
CA PHE A 85 -1.05 8.95 10.64
C PHE A 85 -0.33 7.85 11.43
N PRO A 86 0.39 8.21 12.50
CA PRO A 86 1.16 7.25 13.28
C PRO A 86 0.29 6.20 13.97
N ASN A 87 -0.99 6.52 14.23
CA ASN A 87 -1.94 5.63 14.90
C ASN A 87 -2.29 4.38 14.08
N ALA A 88 -2.16 4.42 12.75
CA ALA A 88 -2.36 3.25 11.89
C ALA A 88 -1.00 2.59 11.60
N SER A 89 -0.36 2.07 12.64
CA SER A 89 0.88 1.29 12.52
C SER A 89 0.60 -0.20 12.54
N TYR A 90 1.46 -0.96 11.88
CA TYR A 90 1.50 -2.41 11.97
C TYR A 90 2.95 -2.84 12.16
N TRP A 91 3.16 -3.85 12.98
CA TRP A 91 4.45 -4.51 13.11
C TRP A 91 4.43 -5.74 12.23
N VAL A 92 5.41 -5.84 11.34
CA VAL A 92 5.74 -7.12 10.74
C VAL A 92 6.81 -7.77 11.60
N GLU A 93 6.38 -8.84 12.28
CA GLU A 93 7.27 -9.93 12.65
C GLU A 93 7.91 -10.43 11.35
N GLU A 94 9.23 -10.58 11.32
CA GLU A 94 9.98 -11.00 10.13
C GLU A 94 9.70 -12.50 9.83
N LYS A 95 8.46 -12.86 9.54
CA LYS A 95 8.08 -14.22 9.14
C LYS A 95 8.08 -14.29 7.61
N LYS A 96 9.26 -14.67 7.12
CA LYS A 96 9.56 -15.45 5.91
C LYS A 96 8.43 -15.48 4.88
N ALA A 97 8.68 -14.87 3.71
CA ALA A 97 7.85 -14.96 2.52
C ALA A 97 7.11 -16.31 2.44
N VAL A 98 5.80 -16.29 2.69
CA VAL A 98 4.95 -17.44 2.38
C VAL A 98 4.84 -17.44 0.86
N LYS A 99 5.66 -18.30 0.27
CA LYS A 99 5.60 -18.68 -1.14
C LYS A 99 4.14 -19.05 -1.43
N ALA A 100 3.48 -18.27 -2.29
CA ALA A 100 2.13 -18.57 -2.74
C ALA A 100 2.14 -20.02 -3.28
N ALA A 101 1.41 -20.90 -2.61
CA ALA A 101 1.17 -22.24 -3.12
C ALA A 101 0.29 -22.09 -4.38
N PRO A 102 0.62 -22.79 -5.49
CA PRO A 102 -0.27 -22.81 -6.64
C PRO A 102 -1.58 -23.47 -6.20
N VAL A 103 -2.70 -22.78 -6.39
CA VAL A 103 -4.03 -23.38 -6.26
C VAL A 103 -4.16 -24.39 -7.39
N VAL A 104 -3.90 -25.67 -7.08
CA VAL A 104 -4.16 -26.79 -7.98
C VAL A 104 -5.67 -26.95 -8.08
N THR A 105 -6.21 -26.61 -9.25
CA THR A 105 -7.56 -26.98 -9.66
C THR A 105 -7.57 -28.48 -9.94
N ALA A 106 -8.25 -29.27 -9.13
CA ALA A 106 -8.49 -30.68 -9.39
C ALA A 106 -10.00 -30.89 -9.65
N ALA A 107 -10.34 -31.04 -10.93
CA ALA A 107 -11.47 -31.81 -11.44
C ALA A 107 -10.86 -33.09 -12.05
N PRO A 108 -11.52 -34.26 -12.10
CA PRO A 108 -12.96 -34.49 -12.31
C PRO A 108 -13.71 -35.22 -11.18
#